data_AF-K0G5F1-F1
#
_entry.id   AF-K0G5F1-F1
#
_cell.length_a   1.000
_cell.length_b   1.000
_cell.length_c   1.000
_cell.angle_alpha   90.00
_cell.angle_beta   90.00
_cell.angle_gamma   90.00
#
_symmetry.space_group_name_H-M   'P 1'
#
loop_
_entity.id
_entity.type
_entity.pdbx_description
1 polymer ?
#
loop_
_entity_poly.entity_id
_entity_poly.type
_entity_poly.pdbx_seq_one_letter_code
_entity_poly.pdbx_strand_id
1 'polypeptide(L)'
;MNAFNIFVEFVAKIVAPMQRQFINFIRIAIFIVMAWIGGLKVCQYEADGIAHFVSNSPFFSYMYEKGPNLVPNDKGEMVMEYTLHKNPEGKMVAKNIEWHKENGTYTASYIIGATIVTVGILTLLGIWNATAGLAGGLLTFGMSIVTLSFLITTPEAWVPNLGGDMPTPAHGFPYLSGVGRLIVKDIIMMAGGLTAAAECANRILARKKAA
;
A
#
# COMPACT_ATOMS: atom_id res chain seq x y z
N MET A 1 18.67 -28.29 -34.41
CA MET A 1 18.01 -27.34 -33.48
C MET A 1 17.85 -26.02 -34.21
N ASN A 2 16.65 -25.45 -34.31
CA ASN A 2 16.45 -24.20 -35.08
C ASN A 2 17.12 -23.01 -34.38
N ALA A 3 17.52 -21.97 -35.12
CA ALA A 3 18.25 -20.80 -34.60
C ALA A 3 17.53 -20.15 -33.40
N PHE A 4 16.20 -20.13 -33.40
CA PHE A 4 15.37 -19.68 -32.29
C PHE A 4 15.58 -20.48 -31.01
N ASN A 5 15.67 -21.82 -31.09
CA ASN A 5 15.88 -22.67 -29.91
C ASN A 5 17.28 -22.48 -29.31
N ILE A 6 18.30 -22.29 -30.15
CA ILE A 6 19.66 -21.96 -29.71
C ILE A 6 19.67 -20.63 -28.95
N PHE A 7 18.94 -19.63 -29.47
CA PHE A 7 18.80 -18.33 -28.82
C PHE A 7 18.06 -18.43 -27.47
N VAL A 8 16.94 -19.15 -27.42
CA VAL A 8 16.20 -19.38 -26.17
C VAL A 8 17.06 -20.07 -25.11
N GLU A 9 17.80 -21.12 -25.48
CA GLU A 9 18.71 -21.80 -24.55
C GLU A 9 19.85 -20.89 -24.08
N PHE A 10 20.41 -20.08 -24.99
CA PHE A 10 21.43 -19.10 -24.64
C PHE A 10 20.94 -18.11 -23.59
N VAL A 11 19.75 -17.52 -23.78
CA VAL A 11 19.13 -16.60 -22.82
C VAL A 11 18.81 -17.31 -21.50
N ALA A 12 18.26 -18.54 -21.54
CA ALA A 12 17.92 -19.30 -20.35
C ALA A 12 19.14 -19.58 -19.46
N LYS A 13 20.30 -19.91 -20.06
CA LYS A 13 21.57 -20.13 -19.34
C LYS A 13 22.09 -18.89 -18.64
N ILE A 14 21.72 -17.69 -19.10
CA ILE A 14 22.08 -16.42 -18.46
C ILE A 14 21.10 -16.08 -17.33
N VAL A 15 19.79 -16.18 -17.59
CA VAL A 15 18.74 -15.69 -16.68
C VAL A 15 18.50 -16.63 -15.49
N ALA A 16 18.45 -17.94 -15.72
CA ALA A 16 18.12 -18.92 -14.68
C ALA A 16 19.03 -18.86 -13.43
N PRO A 17 20.38 -18.79 -13.54
CA PRO A 17 21.24 -18.71 -12.35
C PRO A 17 21.09 -17.38 -11.58
N MET A 18 20.53 -16.34 -12.20
CA MET A 18 20.32 -15.03 -11.58
C MET A 18 19.02 -14.94 -10.76
N GLN A 19 18.21 -16.00 -10.70
CA GLN A 19 16.93 -16.00 -10.00
C GLN A 19 17.04 -15.44 -8.58
N ARG A 20 18.06 -15.82 -7.81
CA ARG A 20 18.25 -15.34 -6.44
C ARG A 20 18.54 -13.83 -6.38
N GLN A 21 19.32 -13.33 -7.33
CA GLN A 21 19.64 -11.91 -7.47
C GLN A 21 18.39 -11.11 -7.83
N PHE A 22 17.51 -11.65 -8.68
CA PHE A 22 16.22 -11.02 -8.97
C PHE A 22 15.29 -11.00 -7.75
N ILE A 23 15.30 -12.04 -6.91
CA ILE A 23 14.54 -12.02 -5.64
C ILE A 23 15.15 -11.00 -4.67
N ASN A 24 16.47 -10.84 -4.63
CA ASN A 24 17.09 -9.76 -3.85
C ASN A 24 16.72 -8.37 -4.41
N PHE A 25 16.63 -8.24 -5.74
CA PHE A 25 16.15 -7.01 -6.37
C PHE A 25 14.71 -6.70 -5.97
N ILE A 26 13.82 -7.71 -5.90
CA ILE A 26 12.46 -7.56 -5.36
C ILE A 26 12.49 -7.02 -3.92
N ARG A 27 13.36 -7.55 -3.04
CA ARG A 27 13.48 -7.06 -1.66
C ARG A 27 13.91 -5.59 -1.60
N ILE A 28 14.88 -5.21 -2.42
CA ILE A 28 15.37 -3.83 -2.53
C ILE A 28 14.26 -2.92 -3.05
N ALA A 29 13.54 -3.34 -4.08
CA ALA A 29 12.42 -2.59 -4.65
C ALA A 29 11.29 -2.39 -3.62
N ILE A 30 10.91 -3.45 -2.89
CA ILE A 30 9.93 -3.37 -1.79
C ILE A 30 10.41 -2.37 -0.74
N PHE A 31 11.68 -2.46 -0.31
CA PHE A 31 12.24 -1.55 0.67
C PHE A 31 12.21 -0.09 0.21
N ILE A 32 12.65 0.19 -1.02
CA ILE A 32 12.65 1.57 -1.57
C ILE A 32 11.24 2.14 -1.53
N VAL A 33 10.25 1.38 -2.02
CA VAL A 33 8.85 1.81 -2.01
C VAL A 33 8.36 2.06 -0.59
N MET A 34 8.57 1.12 0.33
CA MET A 34 8.11 1.22 1.72
C MET A 34 8.79 2.35 2.50
N ALA A 35 10.11 2.51 2.34
CA ALA A 35 10.86 3.58 2.98
C ALA A 35 10.38 4.95 2.50
N TRP A 36 10.09 5.08 1.20
CA TRP A 36 9.62 6.34 0.62
C TRP A 36 8.19 6.67 1.07
N ILE A 37 7.23 5.78 0.83
CA ILE A 37 5.82 6.05 1.15
C ILE A 37 5.59 6.11 2.67
N GLY A 38 6.29 5.27 3.45
CA GLY A 38 6.21 5.28 4.90
C GLY A 38 6.92 6.49 5.51
N GLY A 39 8.05 6.91 4.93
CA GLY A 39 8.77 8.11 5.35
C GLY A 39 7.97 9.39 5.13
N LEU A 40 7.26 9.51 4.01
CA LEU A 40 6.42 10.69 3.72
C LEU A 40 5.21 10.81 4.66
N LYS A 41 4.82 9.77 5.41
CA LYS A 41 3.71 9.83 6.39
C LYS A 41 3.96 10.78 7.57
N VAL A 42 5.19 11.27 7.74
CA VAL A 42 5.48 12.35 8.69
C VAL A 42 5.00 13.72 8.19
N CYS A 43 4.81 13.86 6.88
CA CYS A 43 4.36 15.09 6.24
C CYS A 43 2.84 15.23 6.36
N GLN A 44 2.38 16.44 6.69
CA GLN A 44 0.97 16.72 6.93
C GLN A 44 0.06 16.32 5.74
N TYR A 45 0.47 16.66 4.52
CA TYR A 45 -0.36 16.39 3.32
C TYR A 45 -0.59 14.88 3.10
N GLU A 46 0.38 14.02 3.43
CA GLU A 46 0.23 12.57 3.36
C GLU A 46 -0.68 12.01 4.45
N ALA A 47 -0.65 12.64 5.62
CA ALA A 47 -1.51 12.28 6.74
C ALA A 47 -2.96 12.66 6.46
N ASP A 48 -3.21 13.88 5.99
CA ASP A 48 -4.52 14.33 5.52
C ASP A 48 -5.01 13.41 4.37
N GLY A 49 -4.08 13.01 3.49
CA GLY A 49 -4.33 12.16 2.33
C GLY A 49 -4.85 10.76 2.66
N ILE A 50 -4.57 10.18 3.83
CA ILE A 50 -5.04 8.83 4.19
C ILE A 50 -6.35 8.81 4.98
N ALA A 51 -6.95 9.97 5.25
CA ALA A 51 -8.14 10.05 6.09
C ALA A 51 -9.28 9.14 5.57
N HIS A 52 -9.54 9.18 4.27
CA HIS A 52 -10.57 8.37 3.64
C HIS A 52 -10.33 6.85 3.75
N PHE A 53 -9.07 6.39 3.70
CA PHE A 53 -8.77 4.97 3.87
C PHE A 53 -9.00 4.49 5.30
N VAL A 54 -8.50 5.24 6.28
CA VAL A 54 -8.59 4.87 7.69
C VAL A 54 -10.04 4.95 8.16
N SER A 55 -10.77 6.01 7.79
CA SER A 55 -12.18 6.21 8.15
C SER A 55 -13.10 5.12 7.61
N ASN A 56 -12.87 4.61 6.39
CA ASN A 56 -13.68 3.56 5.79
C ASN A 56 -13.16 2.13 6.10
N SER A 57 -12.07 2.00 6.86
CA SER A 57 -11.49 0.69 7.16
C SER A 57 -12.15 0.05 8.38
N PRO A 58 -12.66 -1.20 8.29
CA PRO A 58 -13.15 -1.93 9.45
C PRO A 58 -12.04 -2.24 10.47
N PHE A 59 -10.77 -2.16 10.07
CA PHE A 59 -9.62 -2.46 10.93
C PHE A 59 -8.93 -1.22 11.49
N PHE A 60 -9.18 -0.02 10.94
CA PHE A 60 -8.45 1.19 11.35
C PHE A 60 -9.35 2.37 11.70
N SER A 61 -10.66 2.30 11.48
CA SER A 61 -11.59 3.39 11.80
C SER A 61 -11.47 3.85 13.24
N TYR A 62 -11.20 2.94 14.18
CA TYR A 62 -11.00 3.25 15.61
C TYR A 62 -9.81 4.16 15.90
N MET A 63 -8.84 4.28 14.98
CA MET A 63 -7.70 5.18 15.14
C MET A 63 -8.11 6.65 15.02
N TYR A 64 -9.33 6.91 14.53
CA TYR A 64 -9.90 8.24 14.34
C TYR A 64 -11.09 8.47 15.25
N GLU A 65 -11.14 9.65 15.85
CA GLU A 65 -12.24 10.05 16.75
C GLU A 65 -13.48 10.56 16.00
N LYS A 66 -13.26 11.23 14.86
CA LYS A 66 -14.28 11.99 14.13
C LYS A 66 -14.53 11.45 12.72
N GLY A 67 -13.47 11.02 12.04
CA GLY A 67 -13.53 10.60 10.65
C GLY A 67 -14.61 9.57 10.31
N PRO A 68 -14.85 8.54 11.14
CA PRO A 68 -15.90 7.54 10.91
C PRO A 68 -17.33 8.02 11.15
N ASN A 69 -17.54 9.21 11.72
CA ASN A 69 -18.86 9.71 12.07
C ASN A 69 -19.64 10.16 10.84
N LEU A 70 -20.96 9.96 10.87
CA LEU A 70 -21.87 10.45 9.84
C LEU A 70 -22.44 11.81 10.24
N VAL A 71 -22.20 12.82 9.41
CA VAL A 71 -22.68 14.20 9.57
C VAL A 71 -23.40 14.66 8.32
N PRO A 72 -24.43 15.52 8.43
CA PRO A 72 -25.11 16.07 7.26
C PRO A 72 -24.20 17.05 6.53
N ASN A 73 -24.13 16.94 5.19
CA ASN A 73 -23.48 17.93 4.33
C ASN A 73 -24.39 19.16 4.08
N ASP A 74 -23.89 20.15 3.33
CA ASP A 74 -24.64 21.35 2.95
C ASP A 74 -25.96 21.08 2.17
N LYS A 75 -26.12 19.86 1.66
CA LYS A 75 -27.32 19.38 0.94
C LYS A 75 -28.24 18.51 1.82
N GLY A 76 -27.90 18.32 3.11
CA GLY A 76 -28.64 17.48 4.04
C GLY A 76 -28.40 15.97 3.89
N GLU A 77 -27.44 15.55 3.07
CA GLU A 77 -27.07 14.14 2.88
C GLU A 77 -26.08 13.71 3.97
N MET A 78 -26.28 12.54 4.55
CA MET A 78 -25.39 12.00 5.58
C MET A 78 -24.10 11.47 4.94
N VAL A 79 -22.98 12.11 5.25
CA VAL A 79 -21.65 11.77 4.74
C VAL A 79 -20.67 11.56 5.89
N MET A 80 -19.59 10.82 5.63
CA MET A 80 -18.52 10.65 6.61
C MET A 80 -17.82 11.99 6.88
N GLU A 81 -17.56 12.33 8.14
CA GLU A 81 -17.09 13.65 8.57
C GLU A 81 -15.75 14.06 7.92
N TYR A 82 -14.88 13.09 7.59
CA TYR A 82 -13.63 13.37 6.89
C TYR A 82 -13.84 14.00 5.50
N THR A 83 -14.99 13.75 4.86
CA THR A 83 -15.28 14.27 3.51
C THR A 83 -15.41 15.79 3.49
N LEU A 84 -15.83 16.39 4.61
CA LEU A 84 -15.97 17.83 4.78
C LEU A 84 -14.63 18.54 5.05
N HIS A 85 -13.63 17.79 5.51
CA HIS A 85 -12.33 18.32 5.95
C HIS A 85 -11.18 17.89 5.04
N LYS A 86 -11.47 17.39 3.83
CA LYS A 86 -10.46 16.93 2.88
C LYS A 86 -9.69 18.10 2.26
N ASN A 87 -8.36 18.09 2.43
CA ASN A 87 -7.46 19.02 1.78
C ASN A 87 -6.93 18.45 0.45
N PRO A 88 -7.04 19.17 -0.67
CA PRO A 88 -6.25 18.86 -1.87
C PRO A 88 -4.75 18.90 -1.57
N GLU A 89 -3.97 18.05 -2.23
CA GLU A 89 -2.51 18.06 -2.11
C GLU A 89 -1.95 19.45 -2.42
N GLY A 90 -1.08 19.96 -1.54
CA GLY A 90 -0.50 21.30 -1.66
C GLY A 90 -1.40 22.45 -1.19
N LYS A 91 -2.66 22.19 -0.79
CA LYS A 91 -3.55 23.22 -0.23
C LYS A 91 -3.64 23.10 1.29
N MET A 92 -3.36 24.20 1.99
CA MET A 92 -3.37 24.26 3.45
C MET A 92 -4.58 25.06 3.94
N VAL A 93 -5.47 24.42 4.70
CA VAL A 93 -6.65 25.06 5.29
C VAL A 93 -6.60 24.88 6.81
N ALA A 94 -6.42 25.98 7.56
CA ALA A 94 -6.21 25.95 9.01
C ALA A 94 -7.30 25.19 9.77
N LYS A 95 -8.58 25.44 9.45
CA LYS A 95 -9.73 24.76 10.07
C LYS A 95 -9.69 23.23 9.88
N ASN A 96 -9.30 22.76 8.69
CA ASN A 96 -9.20 21.33 8.40
C ASN A 96 -8.02 20.71 9.14
N ILE A 97 -6.92 21.45 9.30
CA ILE A 97 -5.75 21.00 10.05
C ILE A 97 -6.09 20.83 11.53
N GLU A 98 -6.82 21.79 12.12
CA GLU A 98 -7.32 21.67 13.50
C GLU A 98 -8.22 20.45 13.66
N TRP A 99 -9.15 20.24 12.72
CA TRP A 99 -9.97 19.03 12.69
C TRP A 99 -9.12 17.74 12.62
N HIS A 100 -8.09 17.70 11.77
CA HIS A 100 -7.20 16.53 11.66
C HIS A 100 -6.39 16.27 12.94
N LYS A 101 -6.03 17.32 13.69
CA LYS A 101 -5.39 17.16 15.01
C LYS A 101 -6.35 16.54 16.01
N GLU A 102 -7.58 17.05 16.10
CA GLU A 102 -8.62 16.52 16.98
C GLU A 102 -9.02 15.10 16.58
N ASN A 103 -9.05 14.79 15.29
CA ASN A 103 -9.36 13.46 14.78
C ASN A 103 -8.26 12.42 15.07
N GLY A 104 -7.07 12.82 15.51
CA GLY A 104 -5.93 11.90 15.69
C GLY A 104 -5.25 11.48 14.38
N THR A 105 -5.48 12.20 13.27
CA THR A 105 -4.99 11.84 11.93
C THR A 105 -3.46 11.73 11.88
N TYR A 106 -2.76 12.68 12.48
CA TYR A 106 -1.30 12.72 12.45
C TYR A 106 -0.65 11.57 13.24
N THR A 107 -1.19 11.25 14.42
CA THR A 107 -0.73 10.13 15.23
C THR A 107 -0.91 8.80 14.50
N ALA A 108 -2.10 8.58 13.90
CA ALA A 108 -2.36 7.40 13.11
C ALA A 108 -1.40 7.28 11.91
N SER A 109 -1.18 8.40 11.21
CA SER A 109 -0.23 8.47 10.09
C SER A 109 1.19 8.08 10.51
N TYR A 110 1.67 8.54 11.66
CA TYR A 110 2.99 8.18 12.16
C TYR A 110 3.12 6.69 12.50
N ILE A 111 2.09 6.08 13.12
CA ILE A 111 2.07 4.64 13.43
C ILE A 111 2.08 3.82 12.13
N ILE A 112 1.25 4.20 11.16
CA ILE A 112 1.19 3.54 9.85
C ILE A 112 2.53 3.68 9.13
N GLY A 113 3.09 4.89 9.07
CA GLY A 113 4.38 5.17 8.45
C GLY A 113 5.53 4.36 9.06
N ALA A 114 5.65 4.36 10.38
CA ALA A 114 6.66 3.60 11.10
C ALA A 114 6.52 2.09 10.85
N THR A 115 5.29 1.58 10.79
CA THR A 115 5.01 0.16 10.49
C THR A 115 5.48 -0.18 9.08
N ILE A 116 5.14 0.63 8.07
CA ILE A 116 5.54 0.42 6.68
C ILE A 116 7.07 0.39 6.55
N VAL A 117 7.76 1.38 7.12
CA VAL A 117 9.23 1.44 7.07
C VAL A 117 9.85 0.22 7.76
N THR A 118 9.32 -0.20 8.91
CA THR A 118 9.80 -1.38 9.64
C THR A 118 9.66 -2.65 8.80
N VAL A 119 8.51 -2.86 8.15
CA VAL A 119 8.29 -4.02 7.27
C VAL A 119 9.24 -3.98 6.06
N GLY A 120 9.49 -2.80 5.50
CA GLY A 120 10.47 -2.61 4.43
C GLY A 120 11.88 -3.01 4.85
N ILE A 121 12.31 -2.56 6.03
CA ILE A 121 13.62 -2.89 6.59
C ILE A 121 13.74 -4.39 6.82
N LEU A 122 12.73 -5.04 7.43
CA LEU A 122 12.73 -6.49 7.65
C LEU A 122 12.86 -7.26 6.32
N THR A 123 12.16 -6.81 5.29
CA THR A 123 12.22 -7.40 3.94
C THR A 123 13.62 -7.27 3.34
N LEU A 124 14.25 -6.10 3.46
CA LEU A 124 15.62 -5.86 3.00
C LEU A 124 16.63 -6.73 3.75
N LEU A 125 16.50 -6.82 5.08
CA LEU A 125 17.34 -7.65 5.93
C LEU A 125 17.30 -9.13 5.54
N GLY A 126 16.25 -9.55 4.81
CA GLY A 126 16.14 -10.87 4.19
C GLY A 126 17.30 -11.29 3.30
N ILE A 127 18.06 -10.33 2.73
CA ILE A 127 19.28 -10.62 1.97
C ILE A 127 20.28 -11.38 2.87
N TRP A 128 20.52 -10.86 4.08
CA TRP A 128 21.51 -11.41 5.01
C TRP A 128 20.90 -12.41 6.00
N ASN A 129 19.73 -12.10 6.56
CA ASN A 129 19.06 -12.89 7.59
C ASN A 129 17.73 -13.46 7.07
N ALA A 130 17.69 -14.78 6.84
CA ALA A 130 16.53 -15.46 6.29
C ALA A 130 15.29 -15.41 7.22
N THR A 131 15.46 -15.41 8.54
CA THR A 131 14.34 -15.33 9.50
C THR A 131 13.68 -13.96 9.46
N ALA A 132 14.49 -12.89 9.48
CA ALA A 132 13.99 -11.52 9.34
C ALA A 132 13.30 -11.31 7.98
N GLY A 133 13.90 -11.83 6.90
CA GLY A 133 13.31 -11.75 5.56
C GLY A 133 12.02 -12.54 5.38
N LEU A 134 11.89 -13.69 6.04
CA LEU A 134 10.65 -14.46 6.06
C LEU A 134 9.53 -13.64 6.73
N ALA A 135 9.81 -13.08 7.90
CA ALA A 135 8.86 -12.20 8.59
C ALA A 135 8.51 -10.97 7.74
N GLY A 136 9.51 -10.26 7.18
CA GLY A 136 9.30 -9.09 6.33
C GLY A 136 8.46 -9.40 5.08
N GLY A 137 8.73 -10.52 4.40
CA GLY A 137 7.95 -10.93 3.23
C GLY A 137 6.49 -11.30 3.56
N LEU A 138 6.26 -12.00 4.67
CA LEU A 138 4.90 -12.32 5.15
C LEU A 138 4.14 -11.08 5.63
N LEU A 139 4.81 -10.15 6.31
CA LEU A 139 4.23 -8.87 6.72
C LEU A 139 3.90 -8.00 5.50
N THR A 140 4.76 -7.98 4.47
CA THR A 140 4.48 -7.30 3.19
C THR A 140 3.24 -7.89 2.52
N PHE A 141 3.11 -9.21 2.50
CA PHE A 141 1.92 -9.91 2.02
C PHE A 141 0.66 -9.49 2.79
N GLY A 142 0.69 -9.56 4.12
CA GLY A 142 -0.43 -9.18 4.98
C GLY A 142 -0.84 -7.72 4.81
N MET A 143 0.13 -6.80 4.74
CA MET A 143 -0.13 -5.39 4.47
C MET A 143 -0.79 -5.18 3.10
N SER A 144 -0.40 -5.94 2.08
CA SER A 144 -1.01 -5.85 0.75
C SER A 144 -2.46 -6.34 0.73
N ILE A 145 -2.83 -7.30 1.58
CA ILE A 145 -4.25 -7.69 1.75
C ILE A 145 -5.04 -6.51 2.32
N VAL A 146 -4.50 -5.88 3.35
CA VAL A 146 -5.13 -4.73 4.00
C VAL A 146 -5.32 -3.59 3.01
N THR A 147 -4.31 -3.25 2.20
CA THR A 147 -4.45 -2.17 1.21
C THR A 147 -5.42 -2.55 0.10
N LEU A 148 -5.35 -3.76 -0.46
CA LEU A 148 -6.29 -4.22 -1.49
C LEU A 148 -7.74 -4.26 -0.98
N SER A 149 -7.96 -4.48 0.32
CA SER A 149 -9.31 -4.41 0.91
C SER A 149 -9.97 -3.04 0.74
N PHE A 150 -9.20 -1.97 0.61
CA PHE A 150 -9.72 -0.61 0.36
C PHE A 150 -10.41 -0.47 -0.99
N LEU A 151 -10.14 -1.34 -1.98
CA LEU A 151 -10.94 -1.37 -3.22
C LEU A 151 -12.41 -1.71 -2.95
N ILE A 152 -12.68 -2.43 -1.86
CA ILE A 152 -14.01 -2.85 -1.46
C ILE A 152 -14.60 -1.87 -0.44
N THR A 153 -13.80 -1.49 0.56
CA THR A 153 -14.31 -0.70 1.69
C THR A 153 -14.33 0.79 1.44
N THR A 154 -13.53 1.31 0.50
CA THR A 154 -13.36 2.76 0.26
C THR A 154 -13.96 3.15 -1.09
N PRO A 155 -15.12 3.82 -1.13
CA PRO A 155 -15.78 4.21 -2.38
C PRO A 155 -14.90 5.06 -3.31
N GLU A 156 -14.00 5.88 -2.74
CA GLU A 156 -13.07 6.73 -3.49
C GLU A 156 -12.04 5.95 -4.31
N ALA A 157 -11.93 4.64 -4.14
CA ALA A 157 -11.16 3.79 -5.06
C ALA A 157 -11.74 3.81 -6.48
N TRP A 158 -13.04 4.07 -6.62
CA TRP A 158 -13.76 4.10 -7.89
C TRP A 158 -14.02 5.53 -8.33
N VAL A 159 -14.15 5.77 -9.64
CA VAL A 159 -14.47 7.10 -10.17
C VAL A 159 -15.85 7.53 -9.65
N PRO A 160 -15.96 8.64 -8.88
CA PRO A 160 -17.24 9.10 -8.37
C PRO A 160 -18.07 9.75 -9.48
N ASN A 161 -19.40 9.63 -9.38
CA ASN A 161 -20.32 10.38 -10.23
C ASN A 161 -20.52 11.78 -9.65
N LEU A 162 -19.63 12.70 -10.01
CA LEU A 162 -19.69 14.09 -9.53
C LEU A 162 -20.67 14.97 -10.34
N GLY A 163 -21.18 14.46 -11.46
CA GLY A 163 -21.94 15.26 -12.42
C GLY A 163 -21.07 16.34 -13.08
N GLY A 164 -21.69 17.47 -13.42
CA GLY A 164 -21.07 18.61 -14.09
C GLY A 164 -21.96 19.16 -15.19
N ASP A 165 -21.39 20.00 -16.06
CA ASP A 165 -22.10 20.57 -17.23
C ASP A 165 -22.50 19.51 -18.26
N MET A 166 -21.93 18.30 -18.15
CA MET A 166 -22.22 17.13 -18.97
C MET A 166 -22.36 15.86 -18.12
N PRO A 167 -23.09 14.82 -18.59
CA PRO A 167 -23.18 13.55 -17.90
C PRO A 167 -21.80 12.89 -17.75
N THR A 168 -21.59 12.16 -16.64
CA THR A 168 -20.37 11.37 -16.41
C THR A 168 -20.62 9.93 -16.86
N PRO A 169 -20.23 9.51 -18.09
CA PRO A 169 -20.58 8.20 -18.61
C PRO A 169 -19.79 7.04 -17.95
N ALA A 170 -18.60 7.33 -17.42
CA ALA A 170 -17.70 6.32 -16.86
C ALA A 170 -17.45 6.59 -15.37
N HIS A 171 -18.27 5.99 -14.52
CA HIS A 171 -18.18 6.09 -13.05
C HIS A 171 -18.53 4.75 -12.39
N GLY A 172 -18.13 4.58 -11.12
CA GLY A 172 -18.31 3.34 -10.38
C GLY A 172 -17.42 2.19 -10.89
N PHE A 173 -17.73 0.97 -10.45
CA PHE A 173 -17.03 -0.22 -10.94
C PHE A 173 -17.28 -0.42 -12.45
N PRO A 174 -16.26 -0.70 -13.28
CA PRO A 174 -14.86 -1.04 -12.95
C PRO A 174 -13.84 0.12 -13.10
N TYR A 175 -14.29 1.38 -13.13
CA TYR A 175 -13.44 2.54 -13.38
C TYR A 175 -12.66 2.96 -12.12
N LEU A 176 -11.33 2.81 -12.15
CA LEU A 176 -10.46 3.19 -11.04
C LEU A 176 -10.17 4.70 -11.00
N SER A 177 -10.33 5.29 -9.83
CA SER A 177 -9.85 6.64 -9.56
C SER A 177 -8.32 6.68 -9.50
N GLY A 178 -7.73 7.87 -9.37
CA GLY A 178 -6.28 7.99 -9.11
C GLY A 178 -5.84 7.19 -7.89
N VAL A 179 -6.65 7.22 -6.83
CA VAL A 179 -6.43 6.48 -5.59
C VAL A 179 -6.57 4.97 -5.81
N GLY A 180 -7.62 4.52 -6.51
CA GLY A 180 -7.81 3.09 -6.81
C GLY A 180 -6.66 2.48 -7.62
N ARG A 181 -6.07 3.24 -8.55
CA ARG A 181 -4.86 2.82 -9.29
C ARG A 181 -3.64 2.64 -8.39
N LEU A 182 -3.53 3.44 -7.33
CA LEU A 182 -2.46 3.29 -6.35
C LEU A 182 -2.66 2.07 -5.44
N ILE A 183 -3.89 1.59 -5.27
CA ILE A 183 -4.18 0.40 -4.47
C ILE A 183 -3.98 -0.87 -5.29
N VAL A 184 -4.50 -0.92 -6.53
CA VAL A 184 -4.50 -2.16 -7.34
C VAL A 184 -3.07 -2.68 -7.61
N LYS A 185 -2.10 -1.77 -7.72
CA LYS A 185 -0.69 -2.14 -7.95
C LYS A 185 -0.08 -2.95 -6.80
N ASP A 186 -0.66 -2.90 -5.59
CA ASP A 186 -0.16 -3.60 -4.42
C ASP A 186 -0.23 -5.12 -4.58
N ILE A 187 -0.99 -5.64 -5.55
CA ILE A 187 -0.94 -7.05 -5.95
C ILE A 187 0.49 -7.49 -6.36
N ILE A 188 1.29 -6.57 -6.91
CA ILE A 188 2.69 -6.81 -7.26
C ILE A 188 3.53 -6.96 -5.99
N MET A 189 3.30 -6.11 -4.98
CA MET A 189 3.98 -6.20 -3.68
C MET A 189 3.56 -7.45 -2.92
N MET A 190 2.31 -7.86 -3.03
CA MET A 190 1.81 -9.13 -2.49
C MET A 190 2.59 -10.32 -3.05
N ALA A 191 2.72 -10.41 -4.38
CA ALA A 191 3.46 -11.48 -5.05
C ALA A 191 4.97 -11.41 -4.73
N GLY A 192 5.54 -10.21 -4.71
CA GLY A 192 6.95 -9.98 -4.36
C GLY A 192 7.28 -10.39 -2.93
N GLY A 193 6.41 -10.04 -1.97
CA GLY A 193 6.53 -10.40 -0.56
C GLY A 193 6.51 -11.91 -0.35
N LEU A 194 5.57 -12.63 -0.98
CA LEU A 194 5.50 -14.09 -0.94
C LEU A 194 6.73 -14.74 -1.58
N THR A 195 7.21 -14.20 -2.70
CA THR A 195 8.40 -14.71 -3.38
C THR A 195 9.65 -14.55 -2.51
N ALA A 196 9.81 -13.39 -1.88
CA ALA A 196 10.89 -13.14 -0.93
C ALA A 196 10.79 -14.01 0.33
N ALA A 197 9.58 -14.22 0.84
CA ALA A 197 9.32 -15.10 1.97
C ALA A 197 9.68 -16.57 1.64
N ALA A 198 9.26 -17.06 0.48
CA ALA A 198 9.51 -18.43 0.04
C ALA A 198 11.02 -18.74 -0.11
N GLU A 199 11.80 -17.82 -0.69
CA GLU A 199 13.26 -17.99 -0.80
C GLU A 199 13.93 -18.03 0.58
N CYS A 200 13.49 -17.18 1.50
CA CYS A 200 13.96 -17.19 2.89
C CYS A 200 13.60 -18.49 3.61
N ALA A 201 12.36 -18.98 3.46
CA ALA A 201 11.92 -20.25 4.04
C ALA A 201 12.77 -21.43 3.53
N ASN A 202 13.05 -21.49 2.22
CA ASN A 202 13.92 -22.50 1.63
C ASN A 202 15.34 -22.46 2.22
N ARG A 203 15.91 -21.27 2.43
CA ARG A 203 17.22 -21.11 3.10
C ARG A 203 17.21 -21.61 4.54
N ILE A 204 16.14 -21.36 5.29
CA ILE A 204 15.99 -21.83 6.67
C ILE A 204 15.92 -23.36 6.70
N LEU A 205 15.09 -23.96 5.85
CA LEU A 205 14.93 -25.41 5.76
C LEU A 205 16.23 -26.11 5.32
N ALA A 206 16.96 -25.53 4.37
CA ALA A 206 18.25 -26.05 3.93
C ALA A 206 19.30 -26.04 5.05
N ARG A 207 19.37 -24.96 5.84
CA ARG A 207 20.25 -24.88 7.02
C ARG A 207 19.91 -25.91 8.08
N LYS A 208 18.61 -26.13 8.35
CA LYS A 208 18.15 -27.15 9.31
C LYS A 208 18.49 -28.58 8.89
N LYS A 209 18.51 -28.87 7.58
CA LYS A 209 18.91 -30.20 7.06
C LYS A 209 20.42 -30.43 7.16
N ALA A 210 21.22 -29.37 7.24
CA ALA A 210 22.68 -29.43 7.28
C ALA A 210 23.25 -29.37 8.71
N ALA A 211 22.40 -29.18 9.72
CA ALA A 211 22.73 -29.17 11.15
C ALA A 211 22.32 -30.51 11.77
#